data_AF-A0ABD0RNS3-F1
#
_entry.id   AF-A0ABD0RNS3-F1
#
_cell.length_a   1.000
_cell.length_b   1.000
_cell.length_c   1.000
_cell.angle_alpha   90.00
_cell.angle_beta   90.00
_cell.angle_gamma   90.00
#
_symmetry.space_group_name_H-M   'P 1'
#
loop_
_entity.id
_entity.type
_entity.pdbx_description
1 polymer ?
#
loop_
_entity_poly.entity_id
_entity_poly.type
_entity_poly.pdbx_seq_one_letter_code
_entity_poly.pdbx_strand_id
1 'polypeptide(L)' 'VTLVVAYVMTVTTLGWQEALAAVKVARPCASPNTGFQNQLQEFETNHLQQ' A
#
# COMPACT_ATOMS: atom_id res chain seq x y z
N VAL A 1 0.33 -9.33 -1.75
CA VAL A 1 -0.48 -8.09 -1.65
C VAL A 1 0.37 -6.95 -1.12
N THR A 2 0.91 -7.03 0.10
CA THR A 2 1.67 -5.93 0.74
C THR A 2 2.81 -5.37 -0.10
N LEU A 3 3.72 -6.22 -0.64
CA LEU A 3 4.81 -5.76 -1.51
C LEU A 3 4.32 -5.06 -2.79
N VAL A 4 3.22 -5.56 -3.39
CA VAL A 4 2.64 -4.94 -4.59
C VAL A 4 2.06 -3.57 -4.23
N VAL A 5 1.38 -3.45 -3.09
CA VAL A 5 0.87 -2.16 -2.60
C VAL A 5 2.02 -1.19 -2.37
N ALA A 6 3.07 -1.59 -1.64
CA ALA A 6 4.25 -0.76 -1.38
C ALA A 6 4.94 -0.32 -2.69
N TYR A 7 5.09 -1.23 -3.66
CA TYR A 7 5.67 -0.89 -4.96
C TYR A 7 4.81 0.14 -5.70
N VAL A 8 3.49 -0.03 -5.74
CA VAL A 8 2.58 0.96 -6.34
C VAL A 8 2.73 2.31 -5.65
N MET A 9 2.85 2.35 -4.33
CA MET A 9 3.11 3.59 -3.59
C MET A 9 4.44 4.24 -3.99
N THR A 10 5.49 3.46 -4.27
CA THR A 10 6.81 4.02 -4.67
C THR A 10 6.86 4.58 -6.09
N VAL A 11 6.05 4.05 -7.02
CA VAL A 11 6.11 4.43 -8.44
C VAL A 11 4.95 5.32 -8.87
N THR A 12 4.10 5.72 -7.93
CA THR A 12 2.94 6.61 -8.13
C THR A 12 2.87 7.62 -6.98
N THR A 13 1.87 8.50 -6.99
CA THR A 13 1.60 9.44 -5.89
C THR A 13 0.51 8.94 -4.93
N LEU A 14 0.17 7.64 -5.00
CA LEU A 14 -0.89 7.06 -4.17
C LEU A 14 -0.37 6.76 -2.76
N GLY A 15 -1.14 7.16 -1.75
CA GLY A 15 -0.96 6.71 -0.37
C GLY A 15 -1.30 5.22 -0.21
N TRP A 16 -1.08 4.68 0.98
CA TRP A 16 -1.22 3.25 1.22
C TRP A 16 -2.65 2.75 1.04
N GLN A 17 -3.64 3.59 1.35
CA GLN A 17 -5.06 3.25 1.22
C GLN A 17 -5.49 3.25 -0.24
N GLU A 18 -5.08 4.27 -1.00
CA GLU A 18 -5.36 4.39 -2.43
C GLU A 18 -4.66 3.29 -3.23
N ALA A 19 -3.40 2.99 -2.90
CA ALA A 19 -2.65 1.91 -3.52
C ALA A 19 -3.28 0.54 -3.23
N LEU A 20 -3.74 0.29 -2.00
CA LEU A 20 -4.47 -0.93 -1.66
C LEU A 20 -5.82 -1.02 -2.41
N ALA A 21 -6.54 0.10 -2.53
CA ALA A 21 -7.78 0.18 -3.30
C ALA A 21 -7.54 -0.14 -4.79
N ALA A 22 -6.48 0.42 -5.40
CA ALA A 22 -6.10 0.12 -6.77
C ALA A 22 -5.76 -1.37 -6.97
N VAL A 23 -5.03 -1.98 -6.03
CA VAL A 23 -4.74 -3.42 -6.07
C VAL A 23 -6.03 -4.26 -5.93
N LYS A 24 -7.01 -3.83 -5.13
CA LYS A 24 -8.30 -4.52 -4.98
C LYS A 24 -9.14 -4.54 -6.26
N VAL A 25 -9.00 -3.55 -7.15
CA VAL A 25 -9.67 -3.56 -8.45
C VAL A 25 -9.22 -4.78 -9.29
N ALA A 26 -7.91 -5.07 -9.31
CA ALA A 26 -7.36 -6.21 -10.04
C ALA A 26 -7.47 -7.53 -9.26
N ARG A 27 -7.48 -7.48 -7.92
CA ARG A 27 -7.55 -8.64 -7.03
C ARG A 27 -8.47 -8.36 -5.83
N PRO A 28 -9.80 -8.56 -5.94
CA PRO A 28 -10.76 -8.21 -4.90
C PRO A 28 -10.51 -8.82 -3.51
N CYS A 29 -9.87 -9.99 -3.46
CA CYS A 29 -9.48 -10.65 -2.20
C CYS A 29 -8.17 -10.13 -1.59
N ALA A 30 -7.64 -9.00 -2.06
CA ALA A 30 -6.47 -8.36 -1.46
C ALA A 30 -6.82 -7.74 -0.11
N SER A 31 -6.44 -8.43 0.98
CA SER A 31 -6.68 -7.99 2.35
C SER A 31 -5.44 -8.27 3.21
N PRO A 32 -4.48 -7.34 3.32
CA PRO A 32 -3.38 -7.46 4.28
C PRO A 32 -3.93 -7.56 5.70
N ASN A 33 -3.25 -8.29 6.58
CA ASN A 33 -3.57 -8.27 8.01
C ASN A 33 -3.24 -6.89 8.62
N THR A 34 -3.77 -6.60 9.82
CA THR A 34 -3.59 -5.30 10.48
C THR A 34 -2.11 -4.92 10.66
N GLY A 35 -1.24 -5.90 10.96
CA GLY A 35 0.21 -5.65 11.07
C GLY A 35 0.82 -5.14 9.77
N PHE A 36 0.45 -5.73 8.63
CA PHE A 36 0.90 -5.25 7.32
C PHE A 36 0.24 -3.93 6.90
N GLN A 37 -0.98 -3.63 7.35
CA GLN A 37 -1.60 -2.32 7.12
C GLN A 37 -0.83 -1.22 7.86
N ASN A 38 -0.49 -1.46 9.13
CA ASN A 38 0.34 -0.53 9.92
C ASN A 38 1.71 -0.31 9.27
N GLN A 39 2.36 -1.38 8.81
CA GLN A 39 3.65 -1.26 8.11
C GLN A 39 3.55 -0.45 6.80
N LEU A 40 2.45 -0.55 6.06
CA LEU A 40 2.23 0.27 4.86
C LEU A 40 2.00 1.75 5.23
N GLN A 41 1.29 2.02 6.32
CA GLN A 41 1.12 3.38 6.84
C GLN A 41 2.44 3.99 7.31
N GLU A 42 3.25 3.23 8.05
CA GLU A 42 4.60 3.63 8.46
C GLU A 42 5.50 3.86 7.24
N PHE A 43 5.39 3.00 6.21
CA PHE A 43 6.13 3.17 4.97
C PHE A 43 5.78 4.48 4.25
N GLU A 44 4.49 4.81 4.14
CA GLU A 44 4.05 6.09 3.60
C GLU A 44 4.61 7.28 4.38
N THR A 45 4.50 7.22 5.71
CA THR A 45 4.89 8.34 6.59
C THR A 45 6.41 8.55 6.60
N ASN A 46 7.19 7.47 6.68
CA ASN A 46 8.63 7.55 6.96
C ASN A 46 9.52 7.45 5.73
N HIS A 47 9.05 6.86 4.63
CA HIS A 47 9.90 6.47 3.49
C HIS A 47 9.49 7.07 2.15
N LEU A 48 8.30 7.68 2.03
CA LEU A 48 7.85 8.35 0.80
C LEU A 48 7.92 9.89 0.87
N GLN A 49 8.33 10.47 2.01
CA GLN A 49 8.55 11.93 2.16
C GLN A 49 9.97 12.39 1.81
N GLN A 50 10.75 11.59 1.05
CA GLN A 50 12.07 11.98 0.52
C GLN A 50 11.96 12.38 -0.94
#